data_AF-A0A1H0KL50-F1
#
_entry.id   AF-A0A1H0KL50-F1
#
_cell.length_a   1.000
_cell.length_b   1.000
_cell.length_c   1.000
_cell.angle_alpha   90.00
_cell.angle_beta   90.00
_cell.angle_gamma   90.00
#
_symmetry.space_group_name_H-M   'P 1'
#
loop_
_entity.id
_entity.type
_entity.pdbx_description
1 polymer ?
#
loop_
_entity_poly.entity_id
_entity_poly.type
_entity_poly.pdbx_seq_one_letter_code
_entity_poly.pdbx_strand_id
1 'polypeptide(L)'
;MKLALLTASLVLLGGTMTACGDDGEVSDDTVSTSEFCDAITKVQEAYAEVNPEEPTEDQVRGVKDAVEELADQGLPEDVSDEARDGLELIAAEIADVPDDASAEDLEKAGEGFSEEDDAKSEAFDQYVEDTCADSGSTPEAPSTDSTE
;
A
#
# COMPACT_ATOMS: atom_id res chain seq x y z
N MET A 1 5.28 58.16 -20.24
CA MET A 1 4.29 57.07 -20.27
C MET A 1 5.03 55.77 -20.01
N LYS A 2 4.58 54.98 -19.04
CA LYS A 2 5.14 53.68 -18.64
C LYS A 2 4.44 52.60 -19.47
N LEU A 3 5.19 51.83 -20.25
CA LEU A 3 4.75 50.51 -20.72
C LEU A 3 5.94 49.56 -20.63
N ALA A 4 5.84 48.67 -19.64
CA ALA A 4 6.72 47.54 -19.42
C ALA A 4 6.46 46.48 -20.49
N LEU A 5 7.52 45.92 -21.06
CA LEU A 5 7.48 44.69 -21.84
C LEU A 5 8.57 43.77 -21.29
N LEU A 6 8.15 42.92 -20.35
CA LEU A 6 8.93 41.76 -19.90
C LEU A 6 8.68 40.64 -20.91
N THR A 7 9.62 40.44 -21.82
CA THR A 7 9.73 39.22 -22.61
C THR A 7 10.49 38.19 -21.78
N ALA A 8 9.74 37.36 -21.04
CA ALA A 8 10.30 36.19 -20.37
C ALA A 8 10.72 35.17 -21.43
N SER A 9 12.03 34.90 -21.49
CA SER A 9 12.59 33.83 -22.29
C SER A 9 12.12 32.49 -21.74
N LEU A 10 11.22 31.82 -22.45
CA LEU A 10 11.02 30.38 -22.32
C LEU A 10 12.35 29.70 -22.67
N VAL A 11 13.02 29.11 -21.68
CA VAL A 11 14.03 28.09 -21.92
C VAL A 11 13.35 26.75 -21.63
N LEU A 12 12.94 26.10 -22.72
CA LEU A 12 12.60 24.68 -22.77
C LEU A 12 13.80 23.86 -22.31
N LEU A 13 13.65 23.15 -21.20
CA LEU A 13 14.44 21.96 -20.89
C LEU A 13 13.50 20.75 -20.94
N GLY A 14 13.35 20.20 -22.14
CA GLY A 14 12.79 18.87 -22.32
C GLY A 14 13.82 17.82 -21.96
N GLY A 15 13.49 16.98 -20.98
CA GLY A 15 14.15 15.73 -20.64
C GLY A 15 13.08 14.68 -20.45
N THR A 16 12.99 13.74 -21.38
CA THR A 16 11.99 12.68 -21.45
C THR A 16 12.34 11.52 -20.50
N MET A 17 11.52 11.30 -19.47
CA MET A 17 11.17 9.95 -19.02
C MET A 17 9.66 9.92 -18.77
N THR A 18 8.97 9.10 -19.55
CA THR A 18 7.53 8.92 -19.50
C THR A 18 7.22 7.84 -18.47
N ALA A 19 6.99 8.25 -17.22
CA ALA A 19 6.23 7.55 -16.18
C ALA A 19 6.28 8.45 -14.95
N CYS A 20 5.13 8.69 -14.32
CA CYS A 20 4.88 9.66 -13.26
C CYS A 20 4.66 11.11 -13.74
N GLY A 21 3.51 11.67 -13.38
CA GLY A 21 3.04 13.00 -13.76
C GLY A 21 3.90 14.11 -13.16
N ASP A 22 4.29 15.07 -13.99
CA ASP A 22 5.17 16.20 -13.68
C ASP A 22 4.38 17.50 -13.91
N ASP A 23 4.30 18.38 -12.91
CA ASP A 23 4.85 19.76 -12.96
C ASP A 23 4.60 20.48 -11.61
N GLY A 24 5.67 20.64 -10.82
CA GLY A 24 5.78 21.76 -9.87
C GLY A 24 5.68 21.41 -8.38
N GLU A 25 6.80 21.66 -7.69
CA GLU A 25 7.06 21.41 -6.26
C GLU A 25 7.56 19.98 -6.02
N VAL A 26 8.72 19.84 -5.38
CA VAL A 26 9.03 18.63 -4.61
C VAL A 26 8.04 18.69 -3.47
N SER A 27 6.80 18.31 -3.75
CA SER A 27 5.84 18.05 -2.71
C SER A 27 6.39 16.86 -1.98
N ASP A 28 6.51 17.05 -0.69
CA ASP A 28 6.54 16.07 0.37
C ASP A 28 5.31 15.14 0.21
N ASP A 29 5.18 14.42 -0.92
CA ASP A 29 4.04 13.56 -1.30
C ASP A 29 4.07 12.22 -0.56
N THR A 30 4.65 12.23 0.62
CA THR A 30 4.61 11.10 1.53
C THR A 30 3.39 11.24 2.39
N VAL A 31 2.56 10.20 2.34
CA VAL A 31 1.36 10.08 3.15
C VAL A 31 1.73 10.18 4.62
N SER A 32 0.94 10.91 5.39
CA SER A 32 1.15 10.97 6.83
C SER A 32 0.89 9.60 7.48
N THR A 33 1.55 9.30 8.59
CA THR A 33 1.30 8.06 9.37
C THR A 33 -0.19 7.82 9.64
N SER A 34 -0.95 8.88 9.94
CA SER A 34 -2.38 8.76 10.20
C SER A 34 -3.17 8.34 8.97
N GLU A 35 -2.84 8.88 7.80
CA GLU A 35 -3.51 8.53 6.54
C GLU A 35 -3.12 7.12 6.07
N PHE A 36 -1.88 6.70 6.32
CA PHE A 36 -1.43 5.33 6.10
C PHE A 36 -2.20 4.33 6.98
N CYS A 37 -2.29 4.59 8.28
CA CYS A 37 -2.98 3.68 9.19
C CYS A 37 -4.51 3.65 8.97
N ASP A 38 -5.10 4.74 8.47
CA ASP A 38 -6.50 4.74 8.02
C ASP A 38 -6.68 3.81 6.81
N ALA A 39 -5.78 3.87 5.83
CA ALA A 39 -5.79 2.96 4.68
C ALA A 39 -5.60 1.48 5.10
N ILE A 40 -4.67 1.19 6.02
CA ILE A 40 -4.52 -0.15 6.60
C ILE A 40 -5.82 -0.61 7.29
N THR A 41 -6.50 0.29 8.00
CA THR A 41 -7.79 -0.03 8.63
C THR A 41 -8.85 -0.37 7.59
N LYS A 42 -8.95 0.39 6.50
CA LYS A 42 -9.87 0.09 5.39
C LYS A 42 -9.59 -1.28 4.77
N VAL A 43 -8.31 -1.63 4.56
CA VAL A 43 -7.94 -2.96 4.07
C VAL A 43 -8.43 -4.05 5.03
N GLN A 44 -8.16 -3.90 6.32
CA GLN A 44 -8.64 -4.86 7.33
C GLN A 44 -10.17 -4.94 7.40
N GLU A 45 -10.87 -3.81 7.27
CA GLU A 45 -12.34 -3.78 7.20
C GLU A 45 -12.84 -4.51 5.95
N ALA A 46 -12.23 -4.31 4.79
CA ALA A 46 -12.59 -5.00 3.56
C ALA A 46 -12.43 -6.53 3.71
N TYR A 47 -11.32 -7.00 4.29
CA TYR A 47 -11.14 -8.42 4.63
C TYR A 47 -12.17 -8.92 5.64
N ALA A 48 -12.52 -8.13 6.66
CA ALA A 48 -13.52 -8.50 7.66
C ALA A 48 -14.94 -8.58 7.08
N GLU A 49 -15.21 -7.87 5.99
CA GLU A 49 -16.48 -7.95 5.25
C GLU A 49 -16.58 -9.20 4.38
N VAL A 50 -15.47 -9.87 4.04
CA VAL A 50 -15.45 -11.10 3.22
C VAL A 50 -16.18 -12.22 3.95
N ASN A 51 -17.11 -12.89 3.25
CA ASN A 51 -17.73 -14.09 3.78
C ASN A 51 -16.76 -15.29 3.65
N PRO A 52 -16.37 -15.95 4.75
CA PRO A 52 -15.38 -17.03 4.73
C PRO A 52 -15.88 -18.32 4.06
N GLU A 53 -17.20 -18.52 3.94
CA GLU A 53 -17.77 -19.72 3.31
C GLU A 53 -17.99 -19.54 1.81
N GLU A 54 -18.47 -18.37 1.41
CA GLU A 54 -18.78 -18.04 0.01
C GLU A 54 -18.73 -16.51 -0.17
N PRO A 55 -17.57 -15.94 -0.53
CA PRO A 55 -17.46 -14.51 -0.79
C PRO A 55 -18.18 -14.14 -2.09
N THR A 56 -18.71 -12.92 -2.13
CA THR A 56 -19.27 -12.35 -3.36
C THR A 56 -18.17 -11.66 -4.18
N GLU A 57 -18.37 -11.54 -5.49
CA GLU A 57 -17.45 -10.82 -6.37
C GLU A 57 -17.20 -9.37 -5.91
N ASP A 58 -18.21 -8.72 -5.32
CA ASP A 58 -18.09 -7.37 -4.79
C ASP A 58 -17.25 -7.32 -3.50
N GLN A 59 -17.26 -8.38 -2.68
CA GLN A 59 -16.39 -8.48 -1.50
C GLN A 59 -14.94 -8.70 -1.90
N VAL A 60 -14.68 -9.59 -2.86
CA VAL A 60 -13.33 -9.82 -3.40
C VAL A 60 -12.78 -8.54 -4.04
N ARG A 61 -13.59 -7.86 -4.87
CA ARG A 61 -13.20 -6.57 -5.46
C ARG A 61 -12.94 -5.51 -4.39
N GLY A 62 -13.75 -5.45 -3.34
CA GLY A 62 -13.54 -4.51 -2.24
C GLY A 62 -12.18 -4.67 -1.56
N VAL A 63 -11.72 -5.91 -1.37
CA VAL A 63 -10.36 -6.18 -0.86
C VAL A 63 -9.29 -5.71 -1.84
N LYS A 64 -9.44 -6.05 -3.13
CA LYS A 64 -8.50 -5.65 -4.17
C LYS A 64 -8.37 -4.13 -4.28
N ASP A 65 -9.51 -3.44 -4.35
CA ASP A 65 -9.59 -1.98 -4.44
C ASP A 65 -8.94 -1.33 -3.19
N ALA A 66 -9.16 -1.88 -1.99
CA ALA A 66 -8.56 -1.34 -0.77
C ALA A 66 -7.03 -1.52 -0.72
N VAL A 67 -6.52 -2.66 -1.18
CA VAL A 67 -5.07 -2.92 -1.24
C VAL A 67 -4.42 -2.08 -2.35
N GLU A 68 -5.07 -1.92 -3.49
CA GLU A 68 -4.62 -1.03 -4.58
C GLU A 68 -4.59 0.43 -4.10
N GLU A 69 -5.64 0.90 -3.41
CA GLU A 69 -5.68 2.25 -2.84
C GLU A 69 -4.52 2.48 -1.84
N LEU A 70 -4.21 1.49 -1.00
CA LEU A 70 -3.07 1.55 -0.09
C LEU A 70 -1.73 1.65 -0.84
N ALA A 71 -1.54 0.84 -1.88
CA ALA A 71 -0.33 0.85 -2.70
C ALA A 71 -0.16 2.17 -3.47
N ASP A 72 -1.23 2.67 -4.09
CA ASP A 72 -1.25 3.91 -4.86
C ASP A 72 -1.10 5.17 -3.99
N GLN A 73 -1.65 5.15 -2.77
CA GLN A 73 -1.51 6.26 -1.82
C GLN A 73 -0.05 6.44 -1.39
N GLY A 74 0.74 5.37 -1.40
CA GLY A 74 2.15 5.36 -1.06
C GLY A 74 2.40 5.09 0.44
N LEU A 75 3.67 5.17 0.83
CA LEU A 75 4.12 4.94 2.20
C LEU A 75 4.77 6.18 2.80
N PRO A 76 4.73 6.37 4.14
CA PRO A 76 5.45 7.46 4.79
C PRO A 76 6.98 7.41 4.51
N GLU A 77 7.70 8.53 4.64
CA GLU A 77 9.14 8.60 4.27
C GLU A 77 10.02 7.57 5.00
N ASP A 78 9.72 7.29 6.27
CA ASP A 78 10.53 6.46 7.16
C ASP A 78 10.41 4.93 6.92
N VAL A 79 9.66 4.48 5.90
CA VAL A 79 9.59 3.05 5.56
C VAL A 79 10.90 2.58 4.89
N SER A 80 11.32 1.34 5.16
CA SER A 80 12.47 0.72 4.48
C SER A 80 12.11 0.34 3.05
N ASP A 81 13.12 0.25 2.16
CA ASP A 81 12.89 -0.22 0.79
C ASP A 81 12.32 -1.65 0.76
N GLU A 82 12.76 -2.52 1.68
CA GLU A 82 12.21 -3.87 1.83
C GLU A 82 10.72 -3.87 2.18
N ALA A 83 10.27 -2.97 3.06
CA ALA A 83 8.86 -2.84 3.40
C ALA A 83 8.03 -2.18 2.29
N ARG A 84 8.62 -1.29 1.48
CA ARG A 84 7.98 -0.80 0.25
C ARG A 84 7.77 -1.93 -0.75
N ASP A 85 8.82 -2.69 -1.02
CA ASP A 85 8.77 -3.82 -1.93
C ASP A 85 7.78 -4.89 -1.43
N GLY A 86 7.65 -5.07 -0.11
CA GLY A 86 6.66 -5.95 0.51
C GLY A 86 5.22 -5.56 0.20
N LEU A 87 4.87 -4.28 0.35
CA LEU A 87 3.54 -3.78 -0.02
C LEU A 87 3.25 -3.99 -1.51
N GLU A 88 4.21 -3.63 -2.39
CA GLU A 88 4.05 -3.80 -3.84
C GLU A 88 3.84 -5.26 -4.22
N LEU A 89 4.54 -6.18 -3.55
CA LEU A 89 4.42 -7.61 -3.77
C LEU A 89 3.05 -8.13 -3.35
N ILE A 90 2.60 -7.81 -2.14
CA ILE A 90 1.27 -8.19 -1.63
C ILE A 90 0.16 -7.63 -2.54
N ALA A 91 0.29 -6.36 -2.94
CA ALA A 91 -0.68 -5.72 -3.83
C ALA A 91 -0.75 -6.39 -5.20
N ALA A 92 0.39 -6.77 -5.76
CA ALA A 92 0.45 -7.49 -7.04
C ALA A 92 -0.23 -8.86 -6.96
N GLU A 93 0.00 -9.62 -5.89
CA GLU A 93 -0.60 -10.95 -5.70
C GLU A 93 -2.12 -10.84 -5.50
N ILE A 94 -2.58 -9.92 -4.68
CA ILE A 94 -4.02 -9.65 -4.49
C ILE A 94 -4.68 -9.18 -5.79
N ALA A 95 -3.99 -8.38 -6.60
CA ALA A 95 -4.52 -7.96 -7.90
C ALA A 95 -4.70 -9.12 -8.89
N ASP A 96 -3.84 -10.15 -8.82
CA ASP A 96 -3.90 -11.35 -9.68
C ASP A 96 -5.00 -12.35 -9.24
N VAL A 97 -5.48 -12.25 -8.00
CA VAL A 97 -6.61 -13.05 -7.52
C VAL A 97 -7.86 -12.78 -8.38
N PRO A 98 -8.54 -13.83 -8.89
CA PRO A 98 -9.73 -13.65 -9.71
C PRO A 98 -10.88 -13.04 -8.91
N ASP A 99 -11.75 -12.26 -9.57
CA ASP A 99 -12.84 -11.56 -8.88
C ASP A 99 -13.88 -12.53 -8.26
N ASP A 100 -13.96 -13.78 -8.72
CA ASP A 100 -14.80 -14.84 -8.16
C ASP A 100 -14.04 -15.80 -7.22
N ALA A 101 -12.86 -15.37 -6.74
CA ALA A 101 -12.03 -16.12 -5.80
C ALA A 101 -12.73 -16.47 -4.50
N SER A 102 -12.31 -17.57 -3.89
CA SER A 102 -12.74 -17.94 -2.54
C SER A 102 -11.98 -17.13 -1.47
N ALA A 103 -12.48 -17.17 -0.23
CA ALA A 103 -11.78 -16.56 0.90
C ALA A 103 -10.40 -17.19 1.11
N GLU A 104 -10.29 -18.50 0.86
CA GLU A 104 -9.03 -19.25 0.95
C GLU A 104 -8.02 -18.79 -0.12
N ASP A 105 -8.49 -18.39 -1.31
CA ASP A 105 -7.61 -17.85 -2.36
C ASP A 105 -7.09 -16.45 -1.99
N LEU A 106 -7.91 -15.62 -1.33
CA LEU A 106 -7.47 -14.32 -0.79
C LEU A 106 -6.45 -14.50 0.34
N GLU A 107 -6.66 -15.45 1.26
CA GLU A 107 -5.69 -15.77 2.32
C GLU A 107 -4.37 -16.29 1.72
N LYS A 108 -4.44 -17.06 0.63
CA LYS A 108 -3.29 -17.64 -0.07
C LYS A 108 -2.51 -16.68 -0.92
N ALA A 109 -3.04 -15.51 -1.25
CA ALA A 109 -2.32 -14.52 -2.06
C ALA A 109 -1.03 -14.04 -1.36
N GLY A 110 -0.93 -14.20 -0.04
CA GLY A 110 0.30 -13.98 0.73
C GLY A 110 1.15 -15.24 0.96
N GLU A 111 0.71 -16.42 0.51
CA GLU A 111 1.39 -17.69 0.77
C GLU A 111 2.29 -18.12 -0.42
N GLY A 112 3.40 -18.79 -0.10
CA GLY A 112 4.26 -19.41 -1.13
C GLY A 112 5.28 -18.46 -1.75
N PHE A 113 5.56 -17.34 -1.09
CA PHE A 113 6.66 -16.44 -1.42
C PHE A 113 8.02 -17.16 -1.34
N SER A 114 8.99 -16.61 -2.06
CA SER A 114 10.38 -17.03 -1.88
C SER A 114 10.91 -16.53 -0.54
N GLU A 115 11.99 -17.11 0.01
CA GLU A 115 12.57 -16.64 1.28
C GLU A 115 12.91 -15.12 1.25
N GLU A 116 13.23 -14.58 0.08
CA GLU A 116 13.50 -13.14 -0.09
C GLU A 116 12.21 -12.31 -0.09
N ASP A 117 11.13 -12.84 -0.65
CA ASP A 117 9.84 -12.15 -0.75
C ASP A 117 9.05 -12.24 0.56
N ASP A 118 9.15 -13.36 1.27
CA ASP A 118 8.68 -13.51 2.65
C ASP A 118 9.31 -12.43 3.54
N ALA A 119 10.63 -12.23 3.43
CA ALA A 119 11.33 -11.21 4.24
C ALA A 119 10.84 -9.78 3.95
N LYS A 120 10.45 -9.47 2.71
CA LYS A 120 9.90 -8.16 2.33
C LYS A 120 8.48 -8.00 2.89
N SER A 121 7.64 -9.03 2.78
CA SER A 121 6.30 -9.06 3.39
C SER A 121 6.39 -8.87 4.91
N GLU A 122 7.29 -9.60 5.58
CA GLU A 122 7.52 -9.47 7.03
C GLU A 122 8.02 -8.08 7.43
N ALA A 123 8.86 -7.45 6.60
CA ALA A 123 9.32 -6.08 6.84
C ALA A 123 8.17 -5.07 6.73
N PHE A 124 7.26 -5.26 5.77
CA PHE A 124 6.06 -4.45 5.65
C PHE A 124 5.11 -4.65 6.84
N ASP A 125 4.85 -5.90 7.23
CA ASP A 125 3.98 -6.21 8.37
C ASP A 125 4.54 -5.61 9.67
N GLN A 126 5.83 -5.77 9.94
CA GLN A 126 6.50 -5.14 11.09
C GLN A 126 6.39 -3.62 11.05
N TYR A 127 6.54 -3.01 9.87
CA TYR A 127 6.36 -1.57 9.73
C TYR A 127 4.94 -1.13 10.06
N VAL A 128 3.92 -1.84 9.58
CA VAL A 128 2.51 -1.58 9.88
C VAL A 128 2.26 -1.72 11.39
N GLU A 129 2.75 -2.79 12.01
CA GLU A 129 2.61 -3.02 13.44
C GLU A 129 3.24 -1.88 14.25
N ASP A 130 4.51 -1.54 13.99
CA ASP A 130 5.22 -0.50 14.73
C ASP A 130 4.61 0.89 14.51
N THR A 131 4.19 1.18 13.28
CA THR A 131 3.69 2.50 12.87
C THR A 131 2.25 2.73 13.31
N CYS A 132 1.40 1.70 13.21
CA CYS A 132 -0.03 1.81 13.47
C CYS A 132 -0.44 1.35 14.88
N ALA A 133 0.38 0.58 15.61
CA ALA A 133 0.07 0.21 16.99
C ALA A 133 0.01 1.43 17.94
N ASP A 134 0.79 2.49 17.68
CA ASP A 134 0.79 3.71 18.50
C ASP A 134 -0.50 4.56 18.30
N SER A 135 -1.18 4.36 17.16
CA SER A 135 -2.36 5.16 16.75
C SER A 135 -3.68 4.68 17.36
N GLY A 136 -3.70 3.50 17.99
CA GLY A 136 -4.83 3.06 18.80
C GLY A 136 -5.17 1.58 18.68
N SER A 137 -4.80 0.84 19.71
CA SER A 137 -5.39 -0.45 20.11
C SER A 137 -5.15 -1.62 19.16
N THR A 138 -3.96 -2.23 19.21
CA THR A 138 -3.80 -3.63 18.78
C THR A 138 -4.13 -4.55 19.97
N PRO A 139 -5.16 -5.43 19.90
CA PRO A 139 -5.14 -6.64 20.71
C PRO A 139 -3.97 -7.50 20.24
N GLU A 140 -3.02 -7.74 21.14
CA GLU A 140 -1.89 -8.65 20.96
C GLU A 140 -2.28 -9.86 20.10
N ALA A 141 -1.66 -9.99 18.92
CA ALA A 141 -1.61 -11.28 18.25
C ALA A 141 -1.05 -12.29 19.28
N PRO A 142 -1.72 -13.43 19.53
CA PRO A 142 -1.18 -14.40 20.45
C PRO A 142 0.12 -14.92 19.85
N SER A 143 1.25 -14.52 20.45
CA SER A 143 2.52 -15.18 20.21
C SER A 143 2.28 -16.67 20.38
N THR A 144 2.45 -17.45 19.32
CA THR A 144 2.49 -18.91 19.41
C THR A 144 3.73 -19.27 20.23
N ASP A 145 3.55 -19.33 21.54
CA ASP A 145 4.44 -19.96 22.51
C ASP A 145 4.49 -21.45 22.17
N SER A 146 5.32 -21.80 21.19
CA SER A 146 5.84 -23.15 21.03
C SER A 146 7.01 -23.29 21.99
N THR A 147 6.77 -23.82 23.20
CA THR A 147 7.82 -24.47 24.01
C THR A 147 7.22 -25.59 24.86
N GLU A 148 7.46 -26.81 24.36
CA GLU A 148 7.71 -28.11 25.05
C GLU A 148 6.77 -28.64 26.16
#